data_AF-A0A2J8SE27-F1
#
_entry.id   AF-A0A2J8SE27-F1
#
_cell.length_a   1.000
_cell.length_b   1.000
_cell.length_c   1.000
_cell.angle_alpha   90.00
_cell.angle_beta   90.00
_cell.angle_gamma   90.00
#
_symmetry.space_group_name_H-M   'P 1'
#
loop_
_entity.id
_entity.type
_entity.pdbx_description
1 polymer ?
#
loop_
_entity_poly.entity_id
_entity_poly.type
_entity_poly.pdbx_seq_one_letter_code
_entity_poly.pdbx_strand_id
1 'polypeptide(L)'
;ECLNTDGSFACTCAPGYRPGPRGASCLDVDECSEEDLCQSGICTNTDGSFECVCPPGHRAGPDLASCLDVDECRERGPALCGSQRCENSPGSYRCVRDCDPGYHAGPEGTCDDVNECETLQGVCGAALCENVEGSFLCVCPNSPEEFDPMTGRCVPPRTSADVDECQLFRDQVCKNGVCVNTAPGYSCYCSNGYYYHTQRLECIDNDECADEEPACEGGRCVNTVGSYHCTCEPPLVLDGSQRRCVSNESQSLDDNMGVCWQEVGADLVCSHPRLDRQATYTECCCLYGEAWGMDCALCPAQD
;
A
#
# COMPACT_ATOMS: atom_id res chain seq x y z
N GLU A 1 0.25 35.37 -14.17
CA GLU A 1 0.10 36.58 -13.30
C GLU A 1 0.97 37.69 -13.86
N CYS A 2 0.57 38.96 -13.83
CA CYS A 2 1.40 40.03 -14.37
C CYS A 2 1.95 40.92 -13.27
N LEU A 3 3.28 41.00 -13.18
CA LEU A 3 4.00 41.79 -12.19
C LEU A 3 4.49 43.08 -12.86
N ASN A 4 4.15 44.22 -12.28
CA ASN A 4 4.65 45.51 -12.76
C ASN A 4 6.16 45.64 -12.45
N THR A 5 6.92 46.13 -13.42
CA THR A 5 8.36 46.43 -13.30
C THR A 5 8.58 47.92 -13.57
N ASP A 6 9.73 48.48 -13.21
CA ASP A 6 9.95 49.93 -13.36
C ASP A 6 9.93 50.34 -14.85
N GLY A 7 8.88 51.05 -15.25
CA GLY A 7 8.61 51.45 -16.64
C GLY A 7 7.99 50.36 -17.55
N SER A 8 7.64 49.17 -17.04
CA SER A 8 7.06 48.07 -17.83
C SER A 8 6.23 47.10 -16.97
N PHE A 9 5.76 45.98 -17.53
CA PHE A 9 5.14 44.89 -16.77
C PHE A 9 5.52 43.54 -17.41
N ALA A 10 5.70 42.53 -16.56
CA ALA A 10 6.13 41.19 -16.95
C ALA A 10 5.08 40.17 -16.52
N CYS A 11 4.44 39.53 -17.49
CA CYS A 11 3.51 38.44 -17.23
C CYS A 11 4.25 37.10 -17.09
N THR A 12 4.08 36.43 -15.95
CA THR A 12 4.31 35.01 -15.79
C THR A 12 3.13 34.26 -16.40
N CYS A 13 3.40 33.44 -17.40
CA CYS A 13 2.38 32.67 -18.09
C CYS A 13 2.27 31.27 -17.50
N ALA A 14 1.07 30.69 -17.58
CA ALA A 14 0.87 29.28 -17.24
C ALA A 14 1.68 28.38 -18.21
N PRO A 15 1.98 27.12 -17.84
CA PRO A 15 2.52 26.15 -18.79
C PRO A 15 1.66 26.10 -20.08
N GLY A 16 2.30 25.99 -21.24
CA GLY A 16 1.62 26.07 -22.56
C GLY A 16 1.46 27.50 -23.13
N TYR A 17 1.88 28.53 -22.40
CA TYR A 17 1.74 29.92 -22.85
C TYR A 17 3.08 30.69 -22.80
N ARG A 18 3.29 31.56 -23.79
CA ARG A 18 4.44 32.47 -23.86
C ARG A 18 4.02 33.94 -23.73
N PRO A 19 4.89 34.83 -23.23
CA PRO A 19 4.60 36.25 -23.19
C PRO A 19 4.45 36.82 -24.61
N GLY A 20 3.33 37.50 -24.86
CA GLY A 20 3.07 38.21 -26.10
C GLY A 20 3.94 39.46 -26.26
N PRO A 21 3.88 40.13 -27.43
CA PRO A 21 4.65 41.34 -27.70
C PRO A 21 4.40 42.40 -26.62
N ARG A 22 5.49 42.95 -26.05
CA ARG A 22 5.49 43.92 -24.92
C ARG A 22 5.08 43.33 -23.56
N GLY A 23 5.04 42.00 -23.40
CA GLY A 23 4.80 41.33 -22.12
C GLY A 23 3.37 41.49 -21.60
N ALA A 24 2.42 41.84 -22.49
CA ALA A 24 1.10 42.32 -22.10
C ALA A 24 0.01 41.27 -21.95
N SER A 25 0.21 40.12 -22.58
CA SER A 25 -0.74 39.02 -22.60
C SER A 25 0.04 37.71 -22.65
N CYS A 26 -0.57 36.64 -22.18
CA CYS A 26 -0.06 35.29 -22.44
C CYS A 26 -0.71 34.81 -23.73
N LEU A 27 0.13 34.48 -24.71
CA LEU A 27 -0.29 33.88 -25.96
C LEU A 27 -0.02 32.39 -25.87
N ASP A 28 -0.99 31.62 -26.31
CA ASP A 28 -0.86 30.19 -26.47
C ASP A 28 0.36 29.84 -27.34
N VAL A 29 1.09 28.81 -26.93
CA VAL A 29 2.22 28.27 -27.70
C VAL A 29 1.65 27.23 -28.63
N ASP A 30 1.81 27.42 -29.94
CA ASP A 30 1.42 26.38 -30.90
C ASP A 30 2.51 25.31 -30.96
N GLU A 31 2.39 24.30 -30.09
CA GLU A 31 3.38 23.23 -30.01
C GLU A 31 3.44 22.40 -31.31
N CYS A 32 2.33 22.33 -32.07
CA CYS A 32 2.25 21.60 -33.34
C CYS A 32 3.06 22.24 -34.48
N SER A 33 3.39 23.52 -34.37
CA SER A 33 4.14 24.27 -35.39
C SER A 33 5.66 24.21 -35.18
N GLU A 34 6.12 23.77 -34.02
CA GLU A 34 7.54 23.84 -33.62
C GLU A 34 8.23 22.46 -33.67
N GLU A 35 7.54 21.35 -33.37
CA GLU A 35 8.12 19.98 -33.39
C GLU A 35 7.16 18.89 -33.91
N ASP A 36 7.70 17.74 -34.37
CA ASP A 36 6.92 16.54 -34.75
C ASP A 36 6.56 15.71 -33.50
N LEU A 37 5.56 16.20 -32.76
CA LEU A 37 5.17 15.68 -31.45
C LEU A 37 4.30 14.42 -31.54
N CYS A 38 3.43 14.33 -32.55
CA CYS A 38 2.43 13.27 -32.65
C CYS A 38 2.95 12.12 -33.52
N GLN A 39 3.62 11.14 -32.90
CA GLN A 39 4.17 9.98 -33.62
C GLN A 39 3.05 9.17 -34.27
N SER A 40 2.93 9.27 -35.60
CA SER A 40 1.86 8.66 -36.43
C SER A 40 0.45 9.24 -36.23
N GLY A 41 0.32 10.45 -35.66
CA GLY A 41 -0.94 11.15 -35.44
C GLY A 41 -0.98 12.54 -36.08
N ILE A 42 -2.15 13.19 -36.01
CA ILE A 42 -2.32 14.60 -36.43
C ILE A 42 -2.34 15.46 -35.18
N CYS A 43 -1.38 16.39 -35.06
CA CYS A 43 -1.34 17.35 -33.98
C CYS A 43 -2.41 18.44 -34.18
N THR A 44 -3.21 18.68 -33.15
CA THR A 44 -4.16 19.78 -33.10
C THR A 44 -3.87 20.66 -31.90
N ASN A 45 -3.55 21.93 -32.14
CA ASN A 45 -3.27 22.89 -31.09
C ASN A 45 -4.56 23.29 -30.36
N THR A 46 -4.50 23.35 -29.03
CA THR A 46 -5.62 23.71 -28.14
C THR A 46 -5.19 24.84 -27.20
N ASP A 47 -6.14 25.50 -26.52
CA ASP A 47 -5.78 26.61 -25.64
C ASP A 47 -4.98 26.13 -24.40
N GLY A 48 -3.67 26.39 -24.39
CA GLY A 48 -2.74 26.03 -23.32
C GLY A 48 -2.12 24.63 -23.41
N SER A 49 -2.32 23.91 -24.52
CA SER A 49 -1.79 22.56 -24.77
C SER A 49 -2.01 22.15 -26.22
N PHE A 50 -1.59 20.96 -26.60
CA PHE A 50 -1.99 20.30 -27.84
C PHE A 50 -2.69 18.95 -27.56
N GLU A 51 -3.39 18.44 -28.56
CA GLU A 51 -3.95 17.08 -28.59
C GLU A 51 -3.47 16.35 -29.85
N CYS A 52 -3.09 15.08 -29.71
CA CYS A 52 -2.77 14.21 -30.84
C CYS A 52 -3.99 13.39 -31.25
N VAL A 53 -4.53 13.69 -32.43
CA VAL A 53 -5.64 12.94 -33.03
C VAL A 53 -5.07 11.75 -33.80
N CYS A 54 -5.36 10.54 -33.30
CA CYS A 54 -4.88 9.31 -33.92
C CYS A 54 -5.72 8.90 -35.14
N PRO A 55 -5.09 8.29 -36.16
CA PRO A 55 -5.80 7.75 -37.31
C PRO A 55 -6.77 6.62 -36.89
N PRO A 56 -7.76 6.27 -37.72
CA PRO A 56 -8.66 5.14 -37.44
C PRO A 56 -7.87 3.86 -37.12
N GLY A 57 -8.37 3.08 -36.17
CA GLY A 57 -7.71 1.87 -35.69
C GLY A 57 -6.51 2.11 -34.75
N HIS A 58 -6.27 3.34 -34.31
CA HIS A 58 -5.21 3.68 -33.37
C HIS A 58 -5.75 4.42 -32.14
N ARG A 59 -5.04 4.33 -31.02
CA ARG A 59 -5.33 5.05 -29.77
C ARG A 59 -4.12 5.80 -29.25
N ALA A 60 -4.35 6.86 -28.48
CA ALA A 60 -3.28 7.58 -27.81
C ALA A 60 -2.55 6.66 -26.80
N GLY A 61 -1.22 6.67 -26.86
CA GLY A 61 -0.36 5.98 -25.92
C GLY A 61 -0.30 6.67 -24.55
N PRO A 62 0.43 6.08 -23.58
CA PRO A 62 0.54 6.61 -22.22
C PRO A 62 1.14 8.02 -22.13
N ASP A 63 1.94 8.39 -23.12
CA ASP A 63 2.57 9.70 -23.29
C ASP A 63 1.63 10.74 -23.91
N LEU A 64 0.41 10.35 -24.30
CA LEU A 64 -0.59 11.17 -25.01
C LEU A 64 -0.11 11.75 -26.35
N ALA A 65 1.09 11.36 -26.79
CA ALA A 65 1.77 11.88 -27.97
C ALA A 65 2.03 10.79 -29.03
N SER A 66 1.99 9.52 -28.65
CA SER A 66 2.12 8.40 -29.59
C SER A 66 0.77 7.83 -30.00
N CYS A 67 0.61 7.52 -31.29
CA CYS A 67 -0.55 6.78 -31.77
C CYS A 67 -0.20 5.30 -31.93
N LEU A 68 -0.73 4.50 -31.01
CA LEU A 68 -0.53 3.06 -30.98
C LEU A 68 -1.66 2.36 -31.70
N ASP A 69 -1.29 1.42 -32.55
CA ASP A 69 -2.23 0.51 -33.21
C ASP A 69 -3.10 -0.21 -32.18
N VAL A 70 -4.40 -0.29 -32.44
CA VAL A 70 -5.34 -1.05 -31.61
C VAL A 70 -5.29 -2.49 -32.07
N ASP A 71 -4.78 -3.37 -31.23
CA ASP A 71 -4.78 -4.81 -31.51
C ASP A 71 -6.21 -5.36 -31.36
N GLU A 72 -7.00 -5.32 -32.44
CA GLU A 72 -8.39 -5.75 -32.39
C GLU A 72 -8.50 -7.24 -32.05
N CYS A 73 -7.55 -8.06 -32.54
CA CYS A 73 -7.48 -9.49 -32.26
C CYS A 73 -7.40 -9.77 -30.76
N ARG A 74 -6.59 -9.00 -30.02
CA ARG A 74 -6.49 -9.11 -28.57
C ARG A 74 -7.69 -8.54 -27.84
N GLU A 75 -8.24 -7.43 -28.31
CA GLU A 75 -9.29 -6.71 -27.58
C GLU A 75 -10.68 -7.34 -27.74
N ARG A 76 -11.00 -7.93 -28.89
CA ARG A 76 -12.33 -8.51 -29.15
C ARG A 76 -12.30 -10.02 -29.40
N GLY A 77 -11.12 -10.62 -29.57
CA GLY A 77 -10.94 -12.07 -29.58
C GLY A 77 -11.83 -12.80 -30.61
N PRO A 78 -12.42 -13.96 -30.24
CA PRO A 78 -13.22 -14.78 -31.17
C PRO A 78 -14.43 -14.08 -31.79
N ALA A 79 -14.92 -12.99 -31.20
CA ALA A 79 -16.08 -12.26 -31.72
C ALA A 79 -15.78 -11.54 -33.06
N LEU A 80 -14.52 -11.38 -33.46
CA LEU A 80 -14.11 -10.74 -34.71
C LEU A 80 -14.12 -11.68 -35.91
N CYS A 81 -13.45 -12.83 -35.77
CA CYS A 81 -13.18 -13.76 -36.85
C CYS A 81 -13.92 -15.10 -36.69
N GLY A 82 -14.75 -15.25 -35.65
CA GLY A 82 -15.32 -16.54 -35.27
C GLY A 82 -14.19 -17.50 -34.88
N SER A 83 -14.18 -18.67 -35.51
CA SER A 83 -13.17 -19.72 -35.30
C SER A 83 -11.97 -19.64 -36.26
N GLN A 84 -11.87 -18.54 -37.04
CA GLN A 84 -10.74 -18.25 -37.92
C GLN A 84 -9.67 -17.45 -37.19
N ARG A 85 -8.39 -17.68 -37.55
CA ARG A 85 -7.27 -16.95 -36.96
C ARG A 85 -7.30 -15.48 -37.34
N CYS A 86 -7.19 -14.63 -36.33
CA CYS A 86 -7.06 -13.18 -36.48
C CYS A 86 -5.59 -12.78 -36.60
N GLU A 87 -5.27 -11.93 -37.58
CA GLU A 87 -3.95 -11.30 -37.73
C GLU A 87 -4.11 -9.79 -37.63
N ASN A 88 -3.50 -9.21 -36.60
CA ASN A 88 -3.49 -7.76 -36.38
C ASN A 88 -2.57 -7.06 -37.40
N SER A 89 -2.94 -5.86 -37.83
CA SER A 89 -2.17 -5.06 -38.78
C SER A 89 -2.29 -3.56 -38.46
N PRO A 90 -1.33 -2.71 -38.84
CA PRO A 90 -1.43 -1.29 -38.53
C PRO A 90 -2.71 -0.63 -39.08
N GLY A 91 -3.58 -0.19 -38.18
CA GLY A 91 -4.88 0.45 -38.43
C GLY A 91 -6.04 -0.49 -38.75
N SER A 92 -5.84 -1.81 -38.70
CA SER A 92 -6.89 -2.79 -39.01
C SER A 92 -6.52 -4.22 -38.61
N TYR A 93 -7.38 -5.17 -38.91
CA TYR A 93 -7.09 -6.60 -38.75
C TYR A 93 -7.58 -7.36 -39.98
N ARG A 94 -7.10 -8.59 -40.13
CA ARG A 94 -7.65 -9.53 -41.11
C ARG A 94 -7.87 -10.90 -40.50
N CYS A 95 -8.98 -11.53 -40.89
CA CYS A 95 -9.23 -12.94 -40.60
C CYS A 95 -8.61 -13.76 -41.73
N VAL A 96 -7.67 -14.64 -41.39
CA VAL A 96 -7.08 -15.57 -42.36
C VAL A 96 -7.85 -16.88 -42.37
N ARG A 97 -7.78 -17.63 -43.47
CA ARG A 97 -8.49 -18.90 -43.63
C ARG A 97 -7.93 -20.06 -42.80
N ASP A 98 -6.85 -19.81 -42.07
CA ASP A 98 -6.33 -20.78 -41.13
C ASP A 98 -7.21 -20.76 -39.87
N CYS A 99 -7.58 -21.94 -39.39
CA CYS A 99 -8.38 -22.07 -38.18
C CYS A 99 -7.54 -21.88 -36.92
N ASP A 100 -8.19 -21.41 -35.86
CA ASP A 100 -7.57 -21.36 -34.54
C ASP A 100 -7.29 -22.79 -34.00
N PRO A 101 -6.35 -22.94 -33.05
CA PRO A 101 -6.13 -24.22 -32.38
C PRO A 101 -7.44 -24.76 -31.79
N GLY A 102 -7.67 -26.08 -31.94
CA GLY A 102 -8.94 -26.72 -31.55
C GLY A 102 -9.96 -26.80 -32.69
N TYR A 103 -9.67 -26.23 -33.86
CA TYR A 103 -10.55 -26.31 -35.03
C TYR A 103 -9.83 -26.93 -36.24
N HIS A 104 -10.60 -27.54 -37.14
CA HIS A 104 -10.11 -28.00 -38.42
C HIS A 104 -10.83 -27.31 -39.59
N ALA A 105 -10.19 -27.30 -40.75
CA ALA A 105 -10.81 -26.72 -41.95
C ALA A 105 -11.99 -27.60 -42.41
N GLY A 106 -13.19 -27.06 -42.25
CA GLY A 106 -14.43 -27.63 -42.72
C GLY A 106 -14.64 -27.39 -44.23
N PRO A 107 -15.71 -27.96 -44.80
CA PRO A 107 -16.10 -27.69 -46.17
C PRO A 107 -16.39 -26.19 -46.37
N GLU A 108 -16.06 -25.66 -47.54
CA GLU A 108 -16.19 -24.23 -47.88
C GLU A 108 -15.31 -23.25 -47.08
N GLY A 109 -14.37 -23.75 -46.27
CA GLY A 109 -13.44 -22.92 -45.50
C GLY A 109 -14.00 -22.42 -44.17
N THR A 110 -15.00 -23.12 -43.63
CA THR A 110 -15.40 -22.99 -42.22
C THR A 110 -14.33 -23.59 -41.32
N CYS A 111 -14.37 -23.22 -40.05
CA CYS A 111 -13.53 -23.81 -39.02
C CYS A 111 -14.45 -24.56 -38.08
N ASP A 112 -14.49 -25.88 -38.25
CA ASP A 112 -15.35 -26.76 -37.47
C ASP A 112 -14.57 -27.24 -36.24
N ASP A 113 -15.26 -27.30 -35.12
CA ASP A 113 -14.69 -27.69 -33.83
C ASP A 113 -14.18 -29.14 -33.85
N VAL A 114 -12.98 -29.35 -33.32
CA VAL A 114 -12.40 -30.69 -33.20
C VAL A 114 -12.91 -31.33 -31.92
N ASN A 115 -13.72 -32.36 -32.04
CA ASN A 115 -14.18 -33.09 -30.85
C ASN A 115 -13.03 -33.93 -30.24
N GLU A 116 -12.34 -33.40 -29.24
CA GLU A 116 -11.23 -34.11 -28.59
C GLU A 116 -11.71 -35.32 -27.78
N CYS A 117 -12.95 -35.32 -27.31
CA CYS A 117 -13.51 -36.47 -26.61
C CYS A 117 -13.66 -37.70 -27.52
N GLU A 118 -13.87 -37.49 -28.82
CA GLU A 118 -13.93 -38.55 -29.82
C GLU A 118 -12.57 -38.85 -30.43
N THR A 119 -11.75 -37.83 -30.67
CA THR A 119 -10.48 -37.96 -31.38
C THR A 119 -9.30 -38.33 -30.48
N LEU A 120 -9.32 -37.94 -29.20
CA LEU A 120 -8.27 -38.23 -28.21
C LEU A 120 -8.78 -39.18 -27.14
N GLN A 121 -8.67 -40.48 -27.42
CA GLN A 121 -9.10 -41.52 -26.47
C GLN A 121 -8.31 -41.42 -25.15
N GLY A 122 -9.04 -41.27 -24.03
CA GLY A 122 -8.45 -41.23 -22.68
C GLY A 122 -7.88 -39.87 -22.28
N VAL A 123 -8.18 -38.80 -23.01
CA VAL A 123 -7.67 -37.44 -22.75
C VAL A 123 -8.01 -36.93 -21.34
N CYS A 124 -9.15 -37.35 -20.77
CA CYS A 124 -9.58 -36.99 -19.42
C CYS A 124 -9.30 -38.06 -18.36
N GLY A 125 -8.55 -39.12 -18.67
CA GLY A 125 -8.26 -40.20 -17.72
C GLY A 125 -9.53 -40.80 -17.11
N ALA A 126 -9.75 -40.57 -15.81
CA ALA A 126 -10.93 -41.04 -15.08
C ALA A 126 -12.12 -40.05 -15.04
N ALA A 127 -11.93 -38.82 -15.53
CA ALA A 127 -12.99 -37.81 -15.59
C ALA A 127 -13.87 -37.96 -16.85
N LEU A 128 -15.06 -37.37 -16.81
CA LEU A 128 -15.96 -37.29 -17.96
C LEU A 128 -15.45 -36.22 -18.93
N CYS A 129 -15.33 -36.57 -20.21
CA CYS A 129 -14.98 -35.60 -21.24
C CYS A 129 -16.25 -34.95 -21.81
N GLU A 130 -16.29 -33.61 -21.82
CA GLU A 130 -17.32 -32.81 -22.47
C GLU A 130 -16.68 -31.96 -23.56
N ASN A 131 -17.19 -32.08 -24.79
CA ASN A 131 -16.71 -31.28 -25.90
C ASN A 131 -17.24 -29.84 -25.79
N VAL A 132 -16.37 -28.85 -25.97
CA VAL A 132 -16.73 -27.42 -25.94
C VAL A 132 -16.18 -26.71 -27.17
N GLU A 133 -16.64 -25.51 -27.49
CA GLU A 133 -16.17 -24.82 -28.69
C GLU A 133 -14.68 -24.45 -28.55
N GLY A 134 -13.83 -25.01 -29.43
CA GLY A 134 -12.39 -24.81 -29.51
C GLY A 134 -11.55 -25.63 -28.53
N SER A 135 -12.15 -26.53 -27.74
CA SER A 135 -11.45 -27.36 -26.74
C SER A 135 -12.39 -28.45 -26.17
N PHE A 136 -11.94 -29.15 -25.15
CA PHE A 136 -12.74 -30.04 -24.32
C PHE A 136 -12.58 -29.67 -22.84
N LEU A 137 -13.54 -30.09 -22.02
CA LEU A 137 -13.50 -30.00 -20.56
C LEU A 137 -13.52 -31.40 -19.95
N CYS A 138 -12.64 -31.64 -18.97
CA CYS A 138 -12.68 -32.84 -18.15
C CYS A 138 -13.43 -32.54 -16.85
N VAL A 139 -14.65 -33.06 -16.74
CA VAL A 139 -15.56 -32.84 -15.62
C VAL A 139 -15.51 -34.02 -14.66
N CYS A 140 -15.27 -33.72 -13.39
CA CYS A 140 -15.30 -34.74 -12.34
C CYS A 140 -16.74 -35.10 -11.97
N PRO A 141 -17.08 -36.41 -11.91
CA PRO A 141 -18.46 -36.85 -11.65
C PRO A 141 -18.93 -36.55 -10.22
N ASN A 142 -18.00 -36.35 -9.28
CA ASN A 142 -18.32 -36.04 -7.90
C ASN A 142 -17.98 -34.57 -7.60
N SER A 143 -18.98 -33.77 -7.22
CA SER A 143 -18.73 -32.45 -6.64
C SER A 143 -18.26 -32.61 -5.18
N PRO A 144 -17.22 -31.88 -4.72
CA PRO A 144 -16.58 -30.71 -5.35
C PRO A 144 -15.22 -31.01 -6.02
N GLU A 145 -14.96 -32.21 -6.53
CA GLU A 145 -13.65 -32.56 -7.10
C GLU A 145 -13.30 -31.72 -8.35
N GLU A 146 -12.01 -31.42 -8.50
CA GLU A 146 -11.43 -30.72 -9.66
C GLU A 146 -10.52 -31.68 -10.45
N PHE A 147 -10.49 -31.53 -11.77
CA PHE A 147 -9.63 -32.35 -12.63
C PHE A 147 -8.19 -31.82 -12.63
N ASP A 148 -7.22 -32.68 -12.29
CA ASP A 148 -5.79 -32.38 -12.35
C ASP A 148 -5.19 -32.87 -13.69
N PRO A 149 -4.84 -31.98 -14.65
CA PRO A 149 -4.31 -32.36 -15.95
C PRO A 149 -2.92 -33.00 -15.88
N MET A 150 -2.17 -32.80 -14.78
CA MET A 150 -0.83 -33.41 -14.61
C MET A 150 -0.93 -34.88 -14.23
N THR A 151 -1.95 -35.25 -13.46
CA THR A 151 -2.15 -36.62 -12.98
C THR A 151 -3.26 -37.36 -13.72
N GLY A 152 -4.09 -36.65 -14.49
CA GLY A 152 -5.24 -37.20 -15.23
C GLY A 152 -6.34 -37.73 -14.30
N ARG A 153 -6.46 -37.16 -13.10
CA ARG A 153 -7.36 -37.64 -12.03
C ARG A 153 -8.18 -36.52 -11.44
N CYS A 154 -9.36 -36.90 -10.95
CA CYS A 154 -10.14 -36.06 -10.07
C CYS A 154 -9.51 -36.06 -8.68
N VAL A 155 -9.22 -34.87 -8.18
CA VAL A 155 -8.75 -34.64 -6.83
C VAL A 155 -9.81 -33.83 -6.09
N PRO A 156 -9.92 -33.95 -4.75
CA PRO A 156 -10.68 -32.98 -3.98
C PRO A 156 -10.27 -31.56 -4.42
N PRO A 157 -11.21 -30.61 -4.47
CA PRO A 157 -10.91 -29.26 -4.93
C PRO A 157 -9.68 -28.82 -4.17
N ARG A 158 -8.80 -28.09 -4.85
CA ARG A 158 -7.78 -27.36 -4.12
C ARG A 158 -8.56 -26.31 -3.32
N THR A 159 -9.10 -26.70 -2.16
CA THR A 159 -9.11 -25.79 -1.02
C THR A 159 -7.67 -25.38 -0.99
N SER A 160 -7.35 -24.17 -1.45
CA SER A 160 -6.06 -23.57 -1.20
C SER A 160 -5.93 -23.72 0.30
N ALA A 161 -5.18 -24.73 0.74
CA ALA A 161 -4.83 -24.84 2.13
C ALA A 161 -4.24 -23.47 2.40
N ASP A 162 -4.90 -22.75 3.31
CA ASP A 162 -4.54 -21.38 3.61
C ASP A 162 -3.03 -21.32 3.77
N VAL A 163 -2.41 -20.50 2.93
CA VAL A 163 -0.96 -20.46 2.85
C VAL A 163 -0.53 -19.78 4.13
N ASP A 164 0.10 -20.52 5.06
CA ASP A 164 0.51 -19.91 6.32
C ASP A 164 1.67 -18.91 6.07
N GLU A 165 1.32 -17.66 5.81
CA GLU A 165 2.31 -16.61 5.54
C GLU A 165 3.15 -16.30 6.78
N CYS A 166 2.63 -16.56 7.99
CA CYS A 166 3.38 -16.43 9.23
C CYS A 166 4.52 -17.46 9.33
N GLN A 167 4.38 -18.63 8.68
CA GLN A 167 5.44 -19.62 8.56
C GLN A 167 6.38 -19.36 7.39
N LEU A 168 5.85 -18.97 6.22
CA LEU A 168 6.64 -18.77 5.02
C LEU A 168 7.44 -17.47 5.02
N PHE A 169 6.89 -16.41 5.60
CA PHE A 169 7.42 -15.05 5.56
C PHE A 169 7.62 -14.46 6.95
N ARG A 170 7.98 -15.29 7.93
CA ARG A 170 8.09 -14.94 9.36
C ARG A 170 8.73 -13.58 9.68
N ASP A 171 9.81 -13.21 8.99
CA ASP A 171 10.56 -11.96 9.26
C ASP A 171 10.16 -10.79 8.33
N GLN A 172 9.23 -11.03 7.40
CA GLN A 172 8.81 -10.04 6.39
C GLN A 172 7.40 -9.53 6.64
N VAL A 173 6.52 -10.36 7.20
CA VAL A 173 5.13 -9.99 7.53
C VAL A 173 5.01 -9.50 8.97
N CYS A 174 4.05 -8.60 9.23
CA CYS A 174 3.76 -8.07 10.57
C CYS A 174 4.98 -7.53 11.33
N LYS A 175 5.89 -6.80 10.66
CA LYS A 175 6.99 -6.11 11.35
C LYS A 175 6.44 -5.24 12.46
N ASN A 176 7.03 -5.32 13.66
CA ASN A 176 6.53 -4.68 14.89
C ASN A 176 5.17 -5.20 15.38
N GLY A 177 4.80 -6.44 15.04
CA GLY A 177 3.60 -7.11 15.55
C GLY A 177 3.72 -8.63 15.58
N VAL A 178 2.64 -9.29 15.97
CA VAL A 178 2.48 -10.74 15.97
C VAL A 178 1.58 -11.14 14.80
N CYS A 179 2.12 -11.98 13.91
CA CYS A 179 1.36 -12.55 12.79
C CYS A 179 0.43 -13.67 13.27
N VAL A 180 -0.80 -13.65 12.79
CA VAL A 180 -1.80 -14.71 12.98
C VAL A 180 -2.36 -15.10 11.63
N ASN A 181 -2.22 -16.37 11.29
CA ASN A 181 -2.70 -16.93 10.02
C ASN A 181 -4.24 -16.97 9.98
N THR A 182 -4.85 -16.43 8.92
CA THR A 182 -6.30 -16.24 8.80
C THR A 182 -6.79 -16.39 7.35
N ALA A 183 -7.49 -17.48 7.01
CA ALA A 183 -8.03 -17.67 5.66
C ALA A 183 -9.06 -16.61 5.24
N PRO A 184 -8.89 -15.94 4.08
CA PRO A 184 -7.80 -16.07 3.10
C PRO A 184 -6.63 -15.10 3.40
N GLY A 185 -5.49 -15.57 3.93
CA GLY A 185 -4.30 -14.75 4.22
C GLY A 185 -3.89 -14.69 5.70
N TYR A 186 -3.48 -13.52 6.20
CA TYR A 186 -3.04 -13.33 7.59
C TYR A 186 -3.47 -11.98 8.18
N SER A 187 -3.41 -11.86 9.50
CA SER A 187 -3.68 -10.63 10.26
C SER A 187 -2.53 -10.33 11.22
N CYS A 188 -2.28 -9.05 11.52
CA CYS A 188 -1.24 -8.63 12.46
C CYS A 188 -1.84 -8.01 13.74
N TYR A 189 -1.37 -8.49 14.90
CA TYR A 189 -1.59 -7.82 16.17
C TYR A 189 -0.38 -6.94 16.49
N CYS A 190 -0.55 -5.63 16.36
CA CYS A 190 0.56 -4.68 16.42
C CYS A 190 1.03 -4.42 17.85
N SER A 191 2.35 -4.18 18.01
CA SER A 191 2.94 -3.74 19.27
C SER A 191 2.46 -2.34 19.63
N ASN A 192 2.61 -1.93 20.89
CA ASN A 192 2.31 -0.55 21.30
C ASN A 192 3.08 0.46 20.44
N GLY A 193 2.41 1.56 20.07
CA GLY A 193 2.94 2.57 19.14
C GLY A 193 2.69 2.25 17.66
N TYR A 194 1.95 1.20 17.33
CA TYR A 194 1.62 0.84 15.95
C TYR A 194 0.13 0.51 15.79
N TYR A 195 -0.41 0.75 14.60
CA TYR A 195 -1.77 0.34 14.21
C TYR A 195 -1.74 -0.61 13.00
N TYR A 196 -2.78 -1.44 12.89
CA TYR A 196 -2.92 -2.38 11.76
C TYR A 196 -3.53 -1.69 10.54
N HIS A 197 -2.81 -1.67 9.43
CA HIS A 197 -3.28 -1.06 8.18
C HIS A 197 -3.88 -2.12 7.24
N THR A 198 -5.20 -2.14 7.11
CA THR A 198 -5.97 -3.21 6.43
C THR A 198 -5.67 -3.39 4.95
N GLN A 199 -5.21 -2.36 4.23
CA GLN A 199 -4.85 -2.47 2.81
C GLN A 199 -3.38 -2.85 2.57
N ARG A 200 -2.52 -2.60 3.56
CA ARG A 200 -1.07 -2.89 3.47
C ARG A 200 -0.70 -4.16 4.22
N LEU A 201 -1.63 -4.70 5.02
CA LEU A 201 -1.50 -5.93 5.80
C LEU A 201 -0.24 -5.92 6.67
N GLU A 202 0.04 -4.77 7.29
CA GLU A 202 1.22 -4.53 8.12
C GLU A 202 0.90 -3.61 9.30
N CYS A 203 1.80 -3.61 10.28
CA CYS A 203 1.75 -2.68 11.40
C CYS A 203 2.52 -1.41 11.05
N ILE A 204 1.82 -0.28 11.05
CA ILE A 204 2.38 1.02 10.73
C ILE A 204 2.52 1.80 12.03
N ASP A 205 3.64 2.51 12.12
CA ASP A 205 3.95 3.42 13.21
C ASP A 205 2.83 4.45 13.38
N ASN A 206 2.38 4.68 14.61
CA ASN A 206 1.50 5.78 14.94
C ASN A 206 2.32 7.07 14.85
N ASP A 207 1.81 8.11 14.20
CA ASP A 207 2.48 9.41 14.23
C ASP A 207 1.81 10.26 15.31
N GLU A 208 2.23 10.08 16.57
CA GLU A 208 1.61 10.81 17.68
C GLU A 208 1.77 12.33 17.55
N CYS A 209 2.78 12.79 16.79
CA CYS A 209 2.96 14.22 16.50
C CYS A 209 1.93 14.77 15.52
N ALA A 210 1.36 13.93 14.66
CA ALA A 210 0.28 14.29 13.75
C ALA A 210 -1.11 14.03 14.36
N ASP A 211 -1.23 13.00 15.20
CA ASP A 211 -2.51 12.49 15.69
C ASP A 211 -2.92 13.03 17.08
N GLU A 212 -1.99 13.47 17.94
CA GLU A 212 -2.28 14.08 19.25
C GLU A 212 -2.00 15.61 19.27
N GLU A 213 -2.98 16.43 19.65
CA GLU A 213 -2.79 17.89 19.81
C GLU A 213 -3.14 18.42 21.23
N PRO A 214 -2.17 19.01 21.97
CA PRO A 214 -0.73 18.99 21.73
C PRO A 214 -0.06 17.70 22.26
N ALA A 215 0.63 16.96 21.40
CA ALA A 215 1.48 15.82 21.80
C ALA A 215 2.62 16.24 22.74
N CYS A 216 3.19 17.43 22.53
CA CYS A 216 4.24 18.03 23.36
C CYS A 216 3.83 19.42 23.82
N GLU A 217 3.71 19.62 25.13
CA GLU A 217 3.34 20.92 25.70
C GLU A 217 4.57 21.85 25.79
N GLY A 218 4.56 22.91 24.98
CA GLY A 218 5.62 23.93 25.01
C GLY A 218 6.95 23.47 24.38
N GLY A 219 6.94 22.36 23.63
CA GLY A 219 8.11 21.81 22.94
C GLY A 219 7.78 21.32 21.53
N ARG A 220 8.81 20.87 20.80
CA ARG A 220 8.68 20.25 19.49
C ARG A 220 8.56 18.74 19.62
N CYS A 221 7.53 18.18 18.99
CA CYS A 221 7.36 16.73 18.85
C CYS A 221 8.23 16.17 17.72
N VAL A 222 8.84 15.01 17.96
CA VAL A 222 9.60 14.23 16.97
C VAL A 222 9.09 12.79 17.00
N ASN A 223 8.42 12.38 15.91
CA ASN A 223 7.96 11.02 15.74
C ASN A 223 9.14 10.06 15.51
N THR A 224 9.09 8.88 16.09
CA THR A 224 10.12 7.84 16.00
C THR A 224 9.46 6.47 15.82
N VAL A 225 10.21 5.49 15.34
CA VAL A 225 9.64 4.15 15.08
C VAL A 225 9.20 3.48 16.40
N GLY A 226 7.89 3.41 16.60
CA GLY A 226 7.16 2.83 17.74
C GLY A 226 6.90 3.79 18.89
N SER A 227 7.20 5.09 18.75
CA SER A 227 7.04 6.07 19.82
C SER A 227 7.28 7.50 19.33
N TYR A 228 7.21 8.48 20.22
CA TYR A 228 7.65 9.83 19.93
C TYR A 228 8.43 10.39 21.12
N HIS A 229 9.16 11.47 20.89
CA HIS A 229 9.77 12.23 21.97
C HIS A 229 9.64 13.72 21.76
N CYS A 230 9.59 14.44 22.87
CA CYS A 230 9.52 15.89 22.89
C CYS A 230 10.93 16.49 23.02
N THR A 231 11.13 17.65 22.40
CA THR A 231 12.37 18.43 22.50
C THR A 231 12.05 19.86 22.88
N CYS A 232 12.83 20.44 23.78
CA CYS A 232 12.63 21.80 24.26
C CYS A 232 13.68 22.75 23.67
N GLU A 233 13.28 23.98 23.38
CA GLU A 233 14.24 25.05 23.07
C GLU A 233 14.93 25.52 24.36
N PRO A 234 16.28 25.65 24.39
CA PRO A 234 16.98 26.16 25.56
C PRO A 234 16.46 27.56 25.98
N PRO A 235 16.27 27.85 27.28
CA PRO A 235 16.76 27.13 28.47
C PRO A 235 15.74 26.16 29.11
N LEU A 236 14.67 25.80 28.41
CA LEU A 236 13.64 24.90 28.94
C LEU A 236 14.12 23.45 28.94
N VAL A 237 13.63 22.67 29.90
CA VAL A 237 13.92 21.24 30.04
C VAL A 237 12.61 20.45 30.14
N LEU A 238 12.64 19.18 29.78
CA LEU A 238 11.48 18.31 29.96
C LEU A 238 11.21 18.08 31.46
N ASP A 239 9.94 18.02 31.83
CA ASP A 239 9.51 17.57 33.16
C ASP A 239 9.55 16.03 33.30
N GLY A 240 9.19 15.50 34.48
CA GLY A 240 9.17 14.06 34.74
C GLY A 240 8.25 13.24 33.82
N SER A 241 7.27 13.88 33.17
CA SER A 241 6.38 13.22 32.19
C SER A 241 7.01 13.04 30.81
N GLN A 242 8.14 13.71 30.54
CA GLN A 242 8.80 13.80 29.24
C GLN A 242 7.93 14.39 28.11
N ARG A 243 6.80 15.00 28.43
CA ARG A 243 5.87 15.60 27.44
C ARG A 243 5.73 17.12 27.54
N ARG A 244 6.23 17.75 28.61
CA ARG A 244 6.09 19.19 28.84
C ARG A 244 7.45 19.86 29.06
N CYS A 245 7.65 21.01 28.43
CA CYS A 245 8.82 21.86 28.62
C CYS A 245 8.58 22.86 29.76
N VAL A 246 9.41 22.78 30.80
CA VAL A 246 9.35 23.64 31.99
C VAL A 246 10.68 24.39 32.18
N SER A 247 10.64 25.50 32.92
CA SER A 247 11.88 26.20 33.29
C SER A 247 12.60 25.43 34.41
N ASN A 248 13.92 25.57 34.49
CA ASN A 248 14.72 24.92 35.54
C ASN A 248 14.31 25.35 36.98
N GLU A 249 13.59 26.47 37.11
CA GLU A 249 13.03 26.98 38.37
C GLU A 249 11.65 26.39 38.71
N SER A 250 11.00 25.73 37.73
CA SER A 250 9.67 25.10 37.86
C SER A 250 9.71 23.57 37.86
N GLN A 251 10.90 22.96 37.98
CA GLN A 251 11.03 21.65 38.64
C GLN A 251 10.76 21.84 40.15
N SER A 252 9.51 22.16 40.48
CA SER A 252 9.06 22.34 41.86
C SER A 252 9.13 21.00 42.59
N LEU A 253 10.05 20.91 43.57
CA LEU A 253 9.98 20.35 44.94
C LEU A 253 9.05 19.15 45.31
N ASP A 254 8.10 18.73 44.49
CA ASP A 254 7.14 17.65 44.74
C ASP A 254 7.56 16.30 44.12
N ASP A 255 8.42 16.28 43.09
CA ASP A 255 8.91 15.02 42.46
C ASP A 255 9.89 14.23 43.34
N ASN A 256 10.35 14.81 44.45
CA ASN A 256 11.20 14.11 45.41
C ASN A 256 10.44 13.66 46.67
N MET A 257 9.10 13.78 46.71
CA MET A 257 8.29 13.43 47.89
C MET A 257 7.45 12.17 47.64
N GLY A 258 7.75 11.10 48.39
CA GLY A 258 7.10 9.79 48.27
C GLY A 258 6.54 9.30 49.61
N VAL A 259 5.71 8.26 49.56
CA VAL A 259 5.24 7.60 50.79
C VAL A 259 6.41 6.82 51.41
N CYS A 260 6.65 7.05 52.69
CA CYS A 260 7.67 6.31 53.45
C CYS A 260 7.03 5.08 54.09
N TRP A 261 7.51 3.88 53.77
CA TRP A 261 6.92 2.63 54.21
C TRP A 261 7.71 2.03 55.36
N GLN A 262 7.00 1.49 56.35
CA GLN A 262 7.61 0.84 57.49
C GLN A 262 7.88 -0.64 57.24
N GLU A 263 7.03 -1.31 56.46
CA GLU A 263 7.08 -2.76 56.28
C GLU A 263 6.99 -3.12 54.80
N VAL A 264 7.86 -4.05 54.38
CA VAL A 264 7.89 -4.59 53.02
C VAL A 264 7.65 -6.10 53.09
N GLY A 265 6.56 -6.55 52.46
CA GLY A 265 6.21 -7.96 52.36
C GLY A 265 7.22 -8.77 51.53
N ALA A 266 7.21 -10.10 51.68
CA ALA A 266 8.08 -11.00 50.93
C ALA A 266 7.82 -11.00 49.41
N ASP A 267 6.69 -10.44 48.98
CA ASP A 267 6.25 -10.22 47.61
C ASP A 267 6.56 -8.79 47.08
N LEU A 268 7.39 -8.02 47.81
CA LEU A 268 7.74 -6.61 47.51
C LEU A 268 6.53 -5.66 47.55
N VAL A 269 5.50 -6.00 48.32
CA VAL A 269 4.36 -5.13 48.57
C VAL A 269 4.59 -4.34 49.85
N CYS A 270 4.62 -3.02 49.74
CA CYS A 270 4.75 -2.11 50.87
C CYS A 270 3.41 -1.92 51.60
N SER A 271 3.45 -1.91 52.93
CA SER A 271 2.28 -1.66 53.77
C SER A 271 2.66 -0.84 55.00
N HIS A 272 1.65 -0.24 55.65
CA HIS A 272 1.82 0.60 56.83
C HIS A 272 2.76 1.81 56.61
N PRO A 273 2.22 2.97 56.15
CA PRO A 273 3.02 4.17 55.98
C PRO A 273 3.59 4.62 57.33
N ARG A 274 4.88 4.96 57.35
CA ARG A 274 5.63 5.33 58.56
C ARG A 274 5.39 6.77 58.99
N LEU A 275 5.11 7.64 58.02
CA LEU A 275 4.86 9.07 58.22
C LEU A 275 3.46 9.40 57.67
N ASP A 276 2.71 10.22 58.40
CA ASP A 276 1.40 10.76 57.95
C ASP A 276 1.52 11.83 56.86
N ARG A 277 2.72 12.00 56.29
CA ARG A 277 3.02 12.87 55.16
C ARG A 277 3.99 12.19 54.20
N GLN A 278 4.01 12.67 52.97
CA GLN A 278 5.08 12.34 52.04
C GLN A 278 6.41 12.90 52.56
N ALA A 279 7.49 12.17 52.27
CA ALA A 279 8.84 12.48 52.71
C ALA A 279 9.81 12.28 51.56
N THR A 280 10.98 12.91 51.65
CA THR A 280 12.03 12.68 50.64
C THR A 280 12.64 11.30 50.78
N TYR A 281 13.21 10.77 49.68
CA TYR A 281 13.91 9.47 49.72
C TYR A 281 14.96 9.42 50.83
N THR A 282 15.77 10.48 50.94
CA THR A 282 16.78 10.63 51.99
C THR A 282 16.17 10.72 53.39
N GLU A 283 15.07 11.46 53.57
CA GLU A 283 14.41 11.53 54.88
C GLU A 283 13.82 10.18 55.30
N CYS A 284 13.21 9.45 54.37
CA CYS A 284 12.65 8.14 54.66
C CYS A 284 13.74 7.08 54.91
N CYS A 285 14.62 6.85 53.94
CA CYS A 285 15.56 5.74 53.95
C CYS A 285 16.74 5.92 54.89
N CYS A 286 17.09 7.16 55.26
CA CYS A 286 18.17 7.38 56.23
C CYS A 286 17.68 7.46 57.68
N LEU A 287 16.40 7.75 57.92
CA LEU A 287 15.92 8.06 59.28
C LEU A 287 14.75 7.19 59.78
N TYR A 288 13.87 6.70 58.90
CA TYR A 288 12.55 6.24 59.35
C TYR A 288 12.02 4.94 58.76
N GLY A 289 12.24 4.66 57.48
CA GLY A 289 11.52 3.61 56.73
C GLY A 289 12.41 2.63 55.99
N GLU A 290 11.79 1.52 55.60
CA GLU A 290 12.41 0.37 54.92
C GLU A 290 12.25 0.45 53.39
N ALA A 291 11.28 1.23 52.90
CA ALA A 291 11.08 1.47 51.48
C ALA A 291 10.41 2.83 51.21
N TRP A 292 10.55 3.33 49.98
CA TRP A 292 10.11 4.66 49.59
C TRP A 292 9.39 4.67 48.23
N GLY A 293 8.33 5.48 48.11
CA GLY A 293 7.59 5.69 46.87
C GLY A 293 6.46 4.68 46.63
N MET A 294 5.68 4.88 45.56
CA MET A 294 4.57 3.97 45.21
C MET A 294 5.07 2.62 44.64
N ASP A 295 6.26 2.61 44.06
CA ASP A 295 6.91 1.40 43.54
C ASP A 295 7.61 0.56 44.61
N CYS A 296 7.45 0.91 45.90
CA CYS A 296 8.03 0.18 47.03
C CYS A 296 9.55 -0.03 46.91
N ALA A 297 10.29 1.02 46.55
CA ALA A 297 11.72 0.93 46.37
C ALA A 297 12.41 0.74 47.72
N LEU A 298 13.09 -0.41 47.89
CA LEU A 298 13.78 -0.75 49.13
C LEU A 298 14.86 0.29 49.46
N CYS A 299 14.89 0.69 50.72
CA CYS A 299 15.97 1.50 51.27
C CYS A 299 17.26 0.66 51.37
N PRO A 300 18.44 1.26 51.19
CA PRO A 300 19.70 0.54 51.28
C PRO A 300 19.89 -0.02 52.70
N ALA A 301 20.40 -1.26 52.79
CA ALA A 301 20.71 -1.88 54.06
C ALA A 301 21.72 -1.02 54.84
N GLN A 302 21.37 -0.64 56.06
CA GLN A 302 22.30 0.04 56.96
C GLN A 302 23.25 -1.02 57.55
N ASP A 303 24.55 -0.92 57.25
CA ASP A 303 25.61 -1.62 57.98
C ASP A 303 25.76 -1.06 59.41
#